data_AF-X8DSQ0-F1
#
_entry.id   AF-X8DSQ0-F1
#
_cell.length_a   1.000
_cell.length_b   1.000
_cell.length_c   1.000
_cell.angle_alpha   90.00
_cell.angle_beta   90.00
_cell.angle_gamma   90.00
#
_symmetry.space_group_name_H-M   'P 1'
#
loop_
_entity.id
_entity.type
_entity.pdbx_description
1 polymer ?
#
loop_
_entity_poly.entity_id
_entity_poly.type
_entity_poly.pdbx_seq_one_letter_code
_entity_poly.pdbx_strand_id
1 'polypeptide(L)' 'MKREDIEVQRFVILNMDAPHHTRLRKIISRGFTPRAIGRLREELNERAQSIAKAAAAQGSGDFVEQVSCELPLQAIAGL' A
#
# COMPACT_ATOMS: atom_id res chain seq x y z
N MET A 1 1.52 -4.35 -24.39
CA MET A 1 1.22 -3.05 -23.75
C MET A 1 0.92 -2.06 -24.86
N LYS A 2 -0.21 -1.34 -24.80
CA LYS A 2 -0.55 -0.35 -25.84
C LYS A 2 0.31 0.90 -25.66
N ARG A 3 0.53 1.67 -26.72
CA ARG A 3 1.32 2.92 -26.65
C ARG A 3 0.71 3.92 -25.68
N GLU A 4 -0.61 3.97 -25.61
CA GLU A 4 -1.36 4.81 -24.67
C GLU A 4 -1.04 4.46 -23.21
N ASP A 5 -0.93 3.17 -22.86
CA ASP A 5 -0.57 2.73 -21.50
C ASP A 5 0.84 3.22 -21.09
N ILE A 6 1.78 3.24 -22.05
CA ILE A 6 3.16 3.73 -21.85
C ILE A 6 3.16 5.23 -21.57
N GLU A 7 2.33 5.99 -22.26
CA GLU A 7 2.25 7.44 -22.06
C GLU A 7 1.66 7.80 -20.70
N VAL A 8 0.64 7.07 -20.25
CA VAL A 8 0.05 7.26 -18.90
C VAL A 8 1.08 7.00 -17.80
N GLN A 9 1.96 6.00 -17.97
CA GLN A 9 3.00 5.67 -16.99
C GLN A 9 3.99 6.81 -16.73
N ARG A 10 4.19 7.74 -17.68
CA ARG A 10 5.08 8.91 -17.49
C ARG A 10 4.57 9.89 -16.43
N PHE A 11 3.29 9.85 -16.07
CA PHE A 11 2.71 10.70 -15.02
C PHE A 11 2.92 10.15 -13.60
N VAL A 12 3.42 8.92 -13.45
CA VAL A 12 3.75 8.34 -12.14
C VAL A 12 5.15 8.81 -11.74
N ILE A 13 5.30 9.28 -10.48
CA ILE A 13 6.58 9.79 -9.96
C ILE A 13 7.77 8.83 -10.15
N LEU A 14 7.52 7.51 -10.16
CA LEU A 14 8.51 6.47 -10.39
C LEU A 14 9.24 6.61 -11.73
N ASN A 15 8.57 7.17 -12.75
CA ASN A 15 9.07 7.28 -14.12
C ASN A 15 9.48 8.71 -14.48
N MET A 16 9.80 9.54 -13.50
CA MET A 16 10.21 10.93 -13.69
C MET A 16 11.65 11.15 -13.25
N ASP A 17 12.34 12.06 -13.94
CA ASP A 17 13.63 12.59 -13.53
C ASP A 17 13.51 13.93 -12.80
N ALA A 18 14.63 14.41 -12.25
CA ALA A 18 14.73 15.78 -11.76
C ALA A 18 14.51 16.79 -12.91
N PRO A 19 13.90 17.97 -12.63
CA PRO A 19 13.47 18.49 -11.33
C PRO A 19 12.06 18.05 -10.92
N HIS A 20 11.29 17.41 -11.81
CA HIS A 20 9.90 17.02 -11.59
C HIS A 20 9.77 16.00 -10.45
N HIS A 21 10.60 14.94 -10.47
CA HIS A 21 10.65 13.93 -9.41
C HIS A 21 10.97 14.57 -8.05
N THR A 22 11.99 15.44 -7.98
CA THR A 22 12.40 16.10 -6.74
C THR A 22 11.27 16.93 -6.13
N ARG A 23 10.53 17.67 -6.95
CA ARG A 23 9.39 18.48 -6.52
C ARG A 23 8.25 17.61 -5.99
N LEU A 24 7.84 16.58 -6.74
CA LEU A 24 6.75 15.69 -6.32
C LEU A 24 7.12 14.89 -5.06
N ARG A 25 8.35 14.38 -4.98
CA ARG A 25 8.83 13.61 -3.82
C ARG A 25 8.77 14.44 -2.54
N LYS A 26 9.13 15.73 -2.58
CA LYS A 26 9.03 16.65 -1.44
C LYS A 26 7.60 16.81 -0.91
N ILE A 27 6.59 16.69 -1.78
CA ILE A 27 5.18 16.77 -1.41
C ILE A 27 4.72 15.42 -0.85
N ILE A 28 4.93 14.33 -1.61
CA ILE A 28 4.46 12.97 -1.27
C ILE A 28 5.07 12.49 0.06
N SER A 29 6.37 12.71 0.29
CA SER A 29 7.06 12.22 1.49
C SER A 29 6.47 12.73 2.82
N ARG A 30 5.63 13.78 2.80
CA ARG A 30 4.90 14.25 4.01
C ARG A 30 3.89 13.22 4.52
N GLY A 31 3.28 12.44 3.63
CA GLY A 31 2.37 11.33 4.00
C GLY A 31 3.11 10.10 4.53
N PHE A 32 4.42 9.99 4.29
CA PHE A 32 5.24 8.83 4.66
C PHE A 32 6.21 9.13 5.80
N THR A 33 5.93 10.13 6.63
CA THR A 33 6.73 10.39 7.84
C THR A 33 6.51 9.28 8.87
N PRO A 34 7.48 9.01 9.78
CA PRO A 34 7.30 8.03 10.84
C PRO A 34 6.03 8.24 11.67
N ARG A 35 5.64 9.51 11.89
CA ARG A 35 4.39 9.86 12.58
C ARG A 35 3.16 9.51 11.77
N ALA A 36 3.13 9.78 10.47
CA ALA A 36 1.99 9.46 9.61
C ALA A 36 1.79 7.94 9.52
N ILE A 37 2.86 7.20 9.22
CA ILE A 37 2.82 5.73 9.19
C ILE A 37 2.46 5.13 10.55
N GLY A 38 3.03 5.68 11.63
CA GLY A 38 2.78 5.21 13.00
C GLY A 38 1.31 5.29 13.44
N ARG A 39 0.53 6.23 12.88
CA ARG A 39 -0.92 6.35 13.17
C ARG A 39 -1.73 5.15 12.69
N LEU A 40 -1.25 4.44 11.66
CA LEU A 40 -1.92 3.26 11.10
C LEU A 40 -1.67 1.99 11.93
N ARG A 41 -0.72 2.03 12.87
CA ARG A 41 -0.21 0.83 13.54
C ARG A 41 -1.29 0.07 14.31
N GLU A 42 -2.10 0.78 15.07
CA GLU A 42 -3.12 0.17 15.92
C GLU A 42 -4.21 -0.48 15.06
N GLU A 43 -4.79 0.28 14.13
CA GLU A 43 -5.83 -0.21 13.21
C GLU A 43 -5.33 -1.40 12.36
N LEU A 44 -4.14 -1.31 11.77
CA LEU A 44 -3.59 -2.42 10.96
C LEU A 44 -3.27 -3.64 11.82
N ASN A 45 -2.87 -3.47 13.07
CA ASN A 45 -2.65 -4.60 13.97
C ASN A 45 -3.97 -5.30 14.31
N GLU A 46 -5.04 -4.56 14.58
CA GLU A 46 -6.37 -5.14 14.81
C GLU A 46 -6.86 -5.93 13.59
N ARG A 47 -6.73 -5.35 12.39
CA ARG A 47 -7.06 -5.99 11.11
C ARG A 47 -6.25 -7.26 10.88
N ALA A 48 -4.93 -7.20 11.07
CA ALA A 48 -4.05 -8.36 10.93
C ALA A 48 -4.44 -9.50 11.89
N GLN A 49 -4.76 -9.18 13.15
CA GLN A 49 -5.23 -10.17 14.12
C GLN A 49 -6.57 -10.79 13.69
N SER A 50 -7.50 -10.00 13.16
CA SER A 50 -8.78 -10.51 12.67
C SER A 50 -8.60 -11.47 11.49
N ILE A 51 -7.81 -11.06 10.49
CA ILE A 51 -7.48 -11.88 9.31
C ILE A 51 -6.87 -13.22 9.74
N ALA A 52 -5.84 -13.18 10.60
CA ALA A 52 -5.17 -14.39 11.07
C ALA A 52 -6.11 -15.32 11.85
N LYS A 53 -6.97 -14.78 12.73
CA LYS A 53 -7.96 -15.57 13.48
C LYS A 53 -8.98 -16.23 12.55
N ALA A 54 -9.47 -15.51 11.54
CA ALA A 54 -10.42 -16.04 10.57
C ALA A 54 -9.83 -17.17 9.73
N ALA A 55 -8.60 -17.01 9.24
CA ALA A 55 -7.89 -18.06 8.50
C ALA A 55 -7.61 -19.28 9.38
N ALA A 56 -7.15 -19.09 10.62
CA ALA A 56 -6.88 -20.18 11.55
C ALA A 56 -8.14 -20.99 11.90
N ALA A 57 -9.30 -20.35 12.00
CA ALA A 57 -10.57 -21.03 12.27
C ALA A 57 -11.01 -22.00 11.15
N GLN A 58 -10.50 -21.83 9.92
CA GLN A 58 -10.78 -22.74 8.80
C GLN A 58 -9.87 -23.98 8.80
N GLY A 59 -8.74 -23.95 9.54
CA GLY A 59 -7.79 -25.05 9.64
C GLY A 59 -6.88 -25.25 8.42
N SER A 60 -7.37 -24.94 7.21
CA SER A 60 -6.58 -24.92 5.96
C SER A 60 -7.23 -24.04 4.90
N GLY A 61 -6.46 -23.68 3.86
CA GLY A 61 -6.95 -22.90 2.72
C GLY A 61 -5.83 -22.20 1.95
N ASP A 62 -6.22 -21.26 1.08
CA ASP A 62 -5.28 -20.44 0.31
C ASP A 62 -4.77 -19.26 1.16
N PHE A 63 -3.49 -19.29 1.51
CA PHE A 63 -2.86 -18.24 2.31
C PHE A 63 -2.82 -16.88 1.60
N VAL A 64 -2.76 -16.85 0.27
CA VAL A 64 -2.74 -15.59 -0.49
C VAL A 64 -4.07 -14.87 -0.32
N GLU A 65 -5.17 -15.57 -0.59
CA GLU A 65 -6.52 -15.02 -0.47
C GLU A 65 -6.91 -14.76 0.99
N GLN A 66 -6.64 -15.71 1.88
CA GLN A 66 -7.13 -15.69 3.25
C GLN A 66 -6.29 -14.85 4.21
N VAL A 67 -5.04 -14.53 3.87
CA VAL A 67 -4.12 -13.81 4.78
C VAL A 67 -3.44 -12.62 4.11
N SER A 68 -2.86 -12.82 2.92
CA SER A 68 -1.90 -11.86 2.38
C SER A 68 -2.54 -10.67 1.65
N CYS A 69 -3.68 -10.88 1.00
CA CYS A 69 -4.27 -9.92 0.06
C CYS A 69 -4.87 -8.68 0.76
N GLU A 70 -5.54 -8.87 1.89
CA GLU A 70 -6.38 -7.82 2.49
C GLU A 70 -5.58 -6.71 3.19
N LEU A 71 -4.57 -7.07 3.98
CA LEU A 71 -3.87 -6.10 4.84
C LEU A 71 -3.14 -4.99 4.05
N PRO A 72 -2.42 -5.27 2.94
CA PRO A 72 -1.81 -4.22 2.12
C PRO A 72 -2.83 -3.25 1.51
N LEU A 73 -4.00 -3.74 1.08
CA LEU A 73 -5.06 -2.90 0.53
C LEU A 73 -5.62 -1.95 1.60
N GLN A 74 -5.82 -2.44 2.82
CA GLN A 74 -6.26 -1.63 3.95
C GLN A 74 -5.22 -0.58 4.37
N ALA A 75 -3.93 -0.92 4.29
CA ALA A 75 -2.85 0.02 4.56
C ALA A 75 -2.84 1.19 3.55
N ILE A 76 -3.12 0.93 2.27
CA ILE A 76 -3.23 1.98 1.24
C ILE A 76 -4.49 2.83 1.46
N ALA A 77 -5.62 2.20 1.81
CA ALA A 77 -6.89 2.91 2.03
C ALA A 77 -6.88 3.82 3.28
N GLY A 78 -6.05 3.50 4.28
CA GLY A 78 -5.92 4.28 5.51
C GLY A 78 -4.92 5.45 5.45
N LEU A 79 -4.09 5.53 4.40
CA LEU A 79 -3.13 6.62 4.17
C LEU A 79 -3.81 7.90 3.65
#